data_AF-A0A660Z700-F1
#
_entry.id   AF-A0A660Z700-F1
#
_cell.length_a   1.000
_cell.length_b   1.000
_cell.length_c   1.000
_cell.angle_alpha   90.00
_cell.angle_beta   90.00
_cell.angle_gamma   90.00
#
_symmetry.space_group_name_H-M   'P 1'
#
loop_
_entity.id
_entity.type
_entity.pdbx_description
1 polymer ?
#
loop_
_entity_poly.entity_id
_entity_poly.type
_entity_poly.pdbx_seq_one_letter_code
_entity_poly.pdbx_strand_id
1 'polypeptide(L)'
;MLNFQNSIKEVEFKLGGGYNCAVKPYKRSERVREEIRRIIAETIAFEAKDPRLRRITILRVEMSEDLRYARIYYTSYEDIEGLPGMLQKAKGFLRTSLAKKLRMKFTPDLSFHEVKNMDVGIDGWIPEPE
;
A
#
# COMPACT_ATOMS: atom_id res chain seq x y z
N MET A 1 -26.20 13.76 31.44
CA MET A 1 -25.46 12.53 31.06
C MET A 1 -25.56 12.39 29.54
N LEU A 2 -24.48 11.88 28.90
CA LEU A 2 -24.20 11.75 27.44
C LEU A 2 -23.49 12.96 26.82
N ASN A 3 -22.40 12.84 26.05
CA ASN A 3 -21.45 11.75 25.86
C ASN A 3 -20.17 12.37 25.27
N PHE A 4 -19.03 11.87 25.73
CA PHE A 4 -17.69 12.37 25.52
C PHE A 4 -17.08 11.71 24.29
N GLN A 5 -17.21 12.29 23.09
CA GLN A 5 -16.37 11.91 21.94
C GLN A 5 -16.48 12.94 20.81
N ASN A 6 -15.32 13.24 20.21
CA ASN A 6 -15.07 14.11 19.05
C ASN A 6 -14.67 15.57 19.37
N SER A 7 -13.62 15.68 20.20
CA SER A 7 -12.72 16.83 20.29
C SER A 7 -11.52 16.62 19.36
N ILE A 8 -11.68 16.85 18.05
CA ILE A 8 -10.58 17.24 17.16
C ILE A 8 -11.13 18.30 16.20
N LYS A 9 -11.40 19.48 16.77
CA LYS A 9 -11.51 20.74 16.04
C LYS A 9 -10.15 21.41 16.07
N GLU A 10 -9.86 22.17 15.02
CA GLU A 10 -8.79 23.16 14.88
C GLU A 10 -7.36 22.65 14.65
N VAL A 11 -6.98 22.56 13.37
CA VAL A 11 -5.90 23.41 12.83
C VAL A 11 -6.29 23.80 11.40
N GLU A 12 -6.90 24.98 11.24
CA GLU A 12 -7.15 25.57 9.92
C GLU A 12 -5.81 26.03 9.31
N PHE A 13 -5.35 25.34 8.26
CA PHE A 13 -4.34 25.87 7.35
C PHE A 13 -5.06 26.44 6.12
N LYS A 14 -5.15 27.77 6.05
CA LYS A 14 -5.73 28.51 4.94
C LYS A 14 -4.97 28.22 3.65
N LEU A 15 -5.54 27.44 2.75
CA LEU A 15 -5.19 27.47 1.33
C LEU A 15 -6.34 28.14 0.57
N GLY A 16 -6.15 29.42 0.26
CA GLY A 16 -7.00 30.15 -0.66
C GLY A 16 -6.84 29.57 -2.07
N GLY A 17 -7.96 29.11 -2.62
CA GLY A 17 -8.05 28.63 -4.00
C GLY A 17 -9.33 27.83 -4.12
N GLY A 18 -10.31 28.30 -4.88
CA GLY A 18 -11.60 27.63 -5.03
C GLY A 18 -11.42 26.20 -5.52
N TYR A 19 -11.61 25.22 -4.64
CA TYR A 19 -11.69 23.82 -5.04
C TYR A 19 -13.11 23.53 -5.46
N ASN A 20 -13.30 23.40 -6.77
CA ASN A 20 -14.43 22.68 -7.33
C ASN A 20 -14.67 21.42 -6.50
N CYS A 21 -15.84 21.34 -5.88
CA CYS A 21 -16.34 20.14 -5.22
C CYS A 21 -16.75 19.10 -6.28
N ALA A 22 -15.81 18.74 -7.15
CA ALA A 22 -15.91 17.56 -7.96
C ALA A 22 -15.37 16.43 -7.10
N VAL A 23 -16.26 15.81 -6.32
CA VAL A 23 -15.97 14.53 -5.66
C VAL A 23 -15.56 13.58 -6.79
N LYS A 24 -14.26 13.42 -7.04
CA LYS A 24 -13.74 12.45 -8.02
C LYS A 24 -14.43 11.14 -7.68
N PRO A 25 -15.18 10.51 -8.60
CA PRO A 25 -15.86 9.27 -8.27
C PRO A 25 -14.79 8.29 -7.82
N TYR A 26 -14.79 7.94 -6.53
CA TYR A 26 -13.83 7.03 -5.93
C TYR A 26 -13.95 5.74 -6.72
N LYS A 27 -13.07 5.54 -7.71
CA LYS A 27 -13.11 4.36 -8.58
C LYS A 27 -13.08 3.18 -7.64
N ARG A 28 -13.95 2.18 -7.86
CA ARG A 28 -14.04 1.01 -6.97
C ARG A 28 -12.66 0.37 -6.76
N SER A 29 -11.79 0.45 -7.76
CA SER A 29 -10.39 0.04 -7.73
C SER A 29 -9.57 0.72 -6.63
N GLU A 30 -9.81 2.00 -6.33
CA GLU A 30 -9.01 2.73 -5.34
C GLU A 30 -9.33 2.30 -3.91
N ARG A 31 -10.61 2.03 -3.60
CA ARG A 31 -10.98 1.44 -2.31
C ARG A 31 -10.35 0.06 -2.12
N VAL A 32 -10.40 -0.76 -3.17
CA VAL A 32 -9.80 -2.10 -3.17
C VAL A 32 -8.28 -2.05 -3.03
N ARG A 33 -7.63 -1.11 -3.73
CA ARG A 33 -6.19 -0.85 -3.65
C ARG A 33 -5.77 -0.54 -2.21
N GLU A 34 -6.51 0.36 -1.56
CA GLU A 34 -6.22 0.78 -0.19
C GLU A 34 -6.42 -0.35 0.82
N GLU A 35 -7.47 -1.15 0.62
CA GLU A 35 -7.75 -2.31 1.46
C GLU A 35 -6.67 -3.39 1.34
N ILE A 36 -6.21 -3.67 0.12
CA ILE A 36 -5.10 -4.60 -0.13
C ILE A 36 -3.80 -4.06 0.49
N ARG A 37 -3.49 -2.77 0.31
CA ARG A 37 -2.32 -2.14 0.93
C ARG A 37 -2.32 -2.34 2.44
N ARG A 38 -3.46 -2.07 3.08
CA ARG A 38 -3.64 -2.25 4.53
C ARG A 38 -3.44 -3.70 4.94
N ILE A 39 -4.11 -4.65 4.28
CA ILE A 39 -4.01 -6.08 4.61
C ILE A 39 -2.57 -6.57 4.49
N ILE A 40 -1.86 -6.19 3.42
CA ILE A 40 -0.47 -6.62 3.21
C ILE A 40 0.44 -6.02 4.28
N ALA A 41 0.27 -4.73 4.59
CA ALA A 41 1.05 -4.08 5.65
C ALA A 41 0.84 -4.78 7.00
N GLU A 42 -0.40 -5.08 7.36
CA GLU A 42 -0.72 -5.83 8.59
C GLU A 42 -0.14 -7.24 8.57
N THR A 43 -0.29 -7.98 7.47
CA THR A 43 0.23 -9.36 7.38
C THR A 43 1.76 -9.40 7.44
N ILE A 44 2.47 -8.42 6.86
CA ILE A 44 3.93 -8.34 6.97
C ILE A 44 4.34 -7.96 8.41
N ALA A 45 3.64 -7.01 9.04
CA ALA A 45 4.00 -6.57 10.39
C ALA A 45 3.76 -7.66 11.45
N PHE A 46 2.63 -8.37 11.38
CA PHE A 46 2.19 -9.30 12.42
C PHE A 46 2.47 -10.77 12.10
N GLU A 47 2.27 -11.19 10.86
CA GLU A 47 2.25 -12.60 10.46
C GLU A 47 3.54 -13.05 9.74
N ALA A 48 4.50 -12.14 9.51
CA ALA A 48 5.77 -12.50 8.90
C ALA A 48 6.55 -13.50 9.76
N LYS A 49 6.87 -14.65 9.14
CA LYS A 49 7.63 -15.75 9.74
C LYS A 49 9.06 -15.35 10.08
N ASP A 50 9.66 -14.49 9.27
CA ASP A 50 11.04 -14.04 9.44
C ASP A 50 11.08 -12.61 10.03
N PRO A 51 11.82 -12.37 11.14
CA PRO A 51 11.95 -11.05 11.74
C PRO A 51 12.50 -9.98 10.79
N ARG A 52 13.30 -10.39 9.79
CA ARG A 52 13.89 -9.50 8.77
C ARG A 52 12.84 -8.87 7.85
N LEU A 53 11.76 -9.60 7.55
CA LEU A 53 10.67 -9.09 6.72
C LEU A 53 9.86 -8.00 7.42
N ARG A 54 9.90 -7.94 8.75
CA ARG A 54 9.18 -6.91 9.55
C ARG A 54 9.77 -5.51 9.39
N ARG A 55 11.00 -5.39 8.89
CA ARG A 55 11.67 -4.10 8.61
C ARG A 55 11.31 -3.51 7.25
N ILE A 56 10.43 -4.18 6.50
CA ILE A 56 9.97 -3.74 5.19
C ILE A 56 8.78 -2.79 5.35
N THR A 57 8.85 -1.64 4.68
CA THR A 57 7.75 -0.68 4.58
C THR A 57 7.11 -0.77 3.20
N ILE A 58 5.79 -0.93 3.16
CA ILE A 58 5.01 -0.83 1.92
C ILE A 58 4.72 0.63 1.62
N LEU A 59 5.20 1.13 0.47
CA LEU A 59 5.00 2.51 0.05
C LEU A 59 3.66 2.68 -0.65
N ARG A 60 3.49 1.94 -1.75
CA ARG A 60 2.31 2.03 -2.61
C ARG A 60 1.99 0.69 -3.23
N VAL A 61 0.71 0.50 -3.52
CA VAL A 61 0.22 -0.66 -4.26
C VAL A 61 -0.52 -0.13 -5.47
N GLU A 62 -0.12 -0.58 -6.66
CA GLU A 62 -0.85 -0.34 -7.89
C GLU A 62 -1.62 -1.59 -8.27
N MET A 63 -2.83 -1.40 -8.78
CA MET A 63 -3.63 -2.49 -9.32
C MET A 63 -3.97 -2.20 -10.77
N SER A 64 -3.98 -3.27 -11.56
CA SER A 64 -4.55 -3.23 -12.90
C SER A 64 -6.07 -3.02 -12.85
N GLU A 65 -6.66 -2.51 -13.94
CA GLU A 65 -8.10 -2.26 -14.05
C GLU A 65 -8.93 -3.54 -13.84
N ASP A 66 -8.40 -4.69 -14.25
CA ASP A 66 -9.02 -6.01 -14.07
C ASP A 66 -8.87 -6.58 -12.65
N LEU A 67 -8.17 -5.89 -11.75
CA LEU A 67 -7.89 -6.31 -10.36
C LEU A 67 -7.16 -7.67 -10.25
N ARG A 68 -6.61 -8.19 -11.34
CA ARG A 68 -5.89 -9.47 -11.39
C ARG A 68 -4.42 -9.37 -11.01
N TYR A 69 -3.83 -8.20 -11.18
CA TYR A 69 -2.42 -7.95 -10.93
C TYR A 69 -2.26 -6.82 -9.92
N ALA A 70 -1.41 -7.04 -8.92
CA ALA A 70 -1.04 -6.06 -7.91
C ALA A 70 0.48 -5.87 -7.92
N ARG A 71 0.94 -4.65 -8.23
CA ARG A 71 2.33 -4.25 -8.10
C ARG A 71 2.50 -3.58 -6.74
N ILE A 72 3.34 -4.17 -5.90
CA ILE A 72 3.61 -3.69 -4.55
C ILE A 72 5.01 -3.10 -4.55
N TYR A 73 5.07 -1.82 -4.22
CA TYR A 73 6.32 -1.09 -4.07
C TYR A 73 6.64 -1.04 -2.59
N TYR A 74 7.82 -1.53 -2.25
CA TYR A 74 8.29 -1.60 -0.88
C TYR A 74 9.71 -1.07 -0.78
N THR A 75 10.09 -0.68 0.42
CA THR A 75 11.45 -0.26 0.74
C THR A 75 11.89 -0.92 2.04
N SER A 76 13.19 -1.15 2.17
CA SER A 76 13.79 -1.61 3.41
C SER A 76 14.82 -0.58 3.88
N TYR A 77 14.84 -0.32 5.18
CA TYR A 77 15.84 0.57 5.78
C TYR A 77 17.25 -0.05 5.76
N GLU A 78 17.34 -1.37 5.76
CA GLU A 78 18.59 -2.11 5.68
C GLU A 78 18.68 -2.80 4.32
N ASP A 79 19.85 -2.75 3.66
CA ASP A 79 20.08 -3.56 2.47
C ASP A 79 20.26 -5.02 2.91
N ILE A 80 19.15 -5.74 2.98
CA ILE A 80 19.14 -7.13 3.42
C ILE A 80 19.41 -8.01 2.19
N GLU A 81 20.63 -8.54 2.11
CA GLU A 81 20.97 -9.53 1.09
C GLU A 81 20.01 -10.73 1.15
N GLY A 82 19.43 -11.09 -0.01
CA GLY A 82 18.48 -12.20 -0.13
C GLY A 82 17.03 -11.89 0.24
N LEU A 83 16.70 -10.64 0.62
CA LEU A 83 15.32 -10.18 0.81
C LEU A 83 14.38 -10.54 -0.35
N PRO A 84 14.72 -10.35 -1.64
CA PRO A 84 13.83 -10.76 -2.73
C PRO A 84 13.52 -12.26 -2.71
N GLY A 85 14.49 -13.11 -2.38
CA GLY A 85 14.27 -14.55 -2.25
C GLY A 85 13.34 -14.92 -1.09
N MET A 86 13.46 -14.20 0.04
CA MET A 86 12.55 -14.37 1.18
C MET A 86 11.13 -13.93 0.84
N LEU A 87 10.98 -12.80 0.14
CA LEU A 87 9.68 -12.26 -0.25
C LEU A 87 8.97 -13.15 -1.29
N GLN A 88 9.74 -13.78 -2.19
CA GLN A 88 9.21 -14.80 -3.10
C GLN A 88 8.68 -16.03 -2.35
N LYS A 89 9.37 -16.51 -1.32
CA LYS A 89 8.85 -17.59 -0.44
C LYS A 89 7.61 -17.14 0.33
N ALA A 90 7.59 -15.89 0.79
CA ALA A 90 6.46 -15.30 1.50
C ALA A 90 5.25 -15.01 0.58
N LYS A 91 5.43 -14.93 -0.75
CA LYS A 91 4.36 -14.66 -1.73
C LYS A 91 3.17 -15.61 -1.57
N GLY A 92 3.42 -16.91 -1.41
CA GLY A 92 2.35 -17.90 -1.24
C GLY A 92 1.56 -17.72 0.07
N PHE A 93 2.25 -17.32 1.13
CA PHE A 93 1.63 -16.99 2.41
C PHE A 93 0.78 -15.72 2.31
N LEU A 94 1.34 -14.64 1.75
CA LEU A 94 0.64 -13.37 1.52
C LEU A 94 -0.62 -13.56 0.67
N ARG A 95 -0.54 -14.38 -0.38
CA ARG A 95 -1.68 -14.73 -1.23
C ARG A 95 -2.79 -15.44 -0.43
N THR A 96 -2.43 -16.33 0.48
CA THR A 96 -3.40 -17.06 1.32
C THR A 96 -4.06 -16.14 2.35
N SER A 97 -3.28 -15.29 3.03
CA SER A 97 -3.83 -14.32 3.99
C SER A 97 -4.72 -13.28 3.29
N LEU A 98 -4.36 -12.85 2.07
CA LEU A 98 -5.22 -12.01 1.24
C LEU A 98 -6.51 -12.71 0.87
N ALA A 99 -6.48 -13.96 0.41
CA ALA A 99 -7.68 -14.70 0.06
C ALA A 99 -8.65 -14.87 1.25
N LYS A 100 -8.14 -14.96 2.49
CA LYS A 100 -8.95 -15.05 3.70
C LYS A 100 -9.58 -13.73 4.10
N LYS A 101 -8.83 -12.63 4.00
CA LYS A 101 -9.27 -11.29 4.42
C LYS A 101 -10.11 -10.59 3.35
N LEU A 102 -9.79 -10.82 2.08
CA LEU A 102 -10.45 -10.22 0.93
C LEU A 102 -11.61 -11.12 0.49
N ARG A 103 -12.86 -10.61 0.56
CA ARG A 103 -14.05 -11.33 0.11
C ARG A 103 -14.21 -11.28 -1.43
N MET A 104 -13.19 -11.69 -2.17
CA MET A 104 -13.17 -11.64 -3.64
C MET A 104 -13.07 -13.01 -4.27
N LYS A 105 -13.61 -13.13 -5.49
CA LYS A 105 -13.56 -14.37 -6.29
C LYS A 105 -12.16 -14.66 -6.83
N PHE A 106 -11.37 -13.62 -7.07
CA PHE A 106 -10.02 -13.74 -7.62
C PHE A 106 -9.03 -13.07 -6.66
N THR A 107 -8.00 -13.81 -6.28
CA THR A 107 -6.85 -13.24 -5.56
C THR A 107 -5.86 -12.70 -6.59
N PRO A 108 -5.48 -11.42 -6.51
CA PRO A 108 -4.53 -10.84 -7.45
C PRO A 108 -3.17 -11.53 -7.35
N ASP A 109 -2.45 -11.61 -8.46
CA ASP A 109 -1.04 -11.98 -8.45
C ASP A 109 -0.20 -10.80 -7.95
N LEU A 110 0.67 -11.09 -6.99
CA LEU A 110 1.51 -10.08 -6.34
C LEU A 110 2.89 -10.03 -7.00
N SER A 111 3.25 -8.84 -7.48
CA SER A 111 4.59 -8.54 -7.99
C SER A 111 5.25 -7.51 -7.08
N PHE A 112 6.44 -7.84 -6.58
CA PHE A 112 7.16 -7.01 -5.62
C PHE A 112 8.26 -6.22 -6.31
N HIS A 113 8.27 -4.91 -6.12
CA HIS A 113 9.28 -3.99 -6.65
C HIS A 113 9.93 -3.26 -5.49
N GLU A 114 11.24 -3.40 -5.36
CA GLU A 114 12.00 -2.67 -4.36
C GLU A 114 12.26 -1.25 -4.85
N VAL A 115 11.97 -0.27 -4.01
CA VAL A 115 12.26 1.14 -4.25
C VAL A 115 13.45 1.52 -3.37
N LYS A 116 14.63 1.57 -3.98
CA LYS A 116 15.87 2.09 -3.38
C LYS A 116 16.10 3.52 -3.88
N ASN A 117 15.23 4.45 -3.50
CA ASN A 117 15.42 5.84 -3.93
C ASN A 117 16.22 6.59 -2.86
N MET A 118 17.55 6.65 -3.07
CA MET A 118 18.40 7.72 -2.49
C MET A 118 18.53 8.92 -3.45
N ASP A 119 17.86 8.89 -4.60
CA ASP A 119 17.86 9.98 -5.57
C ASP A 119 16.50 10.68 -5.61
N VAL A 120 16.20 11.48 -4.58
CA VAL A 120 15.33 12.64 -4.78
C VAL A 120 16.22 13.82 -5.17
N GLY A 121 16.76 13.74 -6.38
CA GLY A 121 16.95 14.96 -7.18
C GLY A 121 15.58 15.60 -7.31
N ILE A 122 15.51 16.86 -6.95
CA ILE A 122 14.35 17.77 -6.94
C ILE A 122 13.91 18.09 -8.38
N ASP A 123 13.67 17.07 -9.20
CA ASP A 123 13.35 17.22 -10.61
C ASP A 123 12.22 16.23 -10.91
N GLY A 124 10.98 16.73 -10.97
CA GLY A 124 9.80 15.92 -11.17
C GLY A 124 9.83 15.13 -12.48
N TRP A 125 10.01 13.82 -12.39
CA TRP A 125 9.67 12.90 -13.47
C TRP A 125 9.29 11.54 -12.90
N ILE A 126 8.01 11.37 -12.58
CA ILE A 126 7.40 10.05 -12.39
C ILE A 126 6.72 9.75 -13.74
N PRO A 127 7.18 8.76 -14.53
CA PRO A 127 6.48 8.39 -15.75
C PRO A 127 5.13 7.75 -15.39
N GLU A 128 4.05 8.31 -15.93
CA GLU A 128 2.75 7.64 -15.95
C GLU A 128 2.89 6.37 -16.81
N PRO A 129 2.48 5.19 -16.32
CA PRO A 129 2.47 4.00 -17.16
C PRO A 129 1.35 4.12 -18.21
N GLU A 130 1.71 3.92 -19.49
CA GLU A 130 0.75 3.71 -20.59
C GLU A 130 -0.18 2.51 -20.33
#